data_AF-A0A945FWN3-F1
#
_entry.id   AF-A0A945FWN3-F1
#
_cell.length_a   1.000
_cell.length_b   1.000
_cell.length_c   1.000
_cell.angle_alpha   90.00
_cell.angle_beta   90.00
_cell.angle_gamma   90.00
#
_symmetry.space_group_name_H-M   'P 1'
#
loop_
_entity.id
_entity.type
_entity.pdbx_description
1 polymer ?
#
loop_
_entity_poly.entity_id
_entity_poly.type
_entity_poly.pdbx_seq_one_letter_code
_entity_poly.pdbx_strand_id
1 'polypeptide(L)'
;MRKFFLLIVFASVGFVALLGSFSFTMIEKQFKNSIDEAFHSTLYITQQGLKSWVEENKHTVNAIATSPKVIDLTKQLLSTQRTPHQLINSPAQKKLRKELSPLLLSHGLRGFFIIAPENVSLASTRDANTGTTNLLMNQSKFLDRLWAGESLITLPQISDVPLKNEKGQLVANYPTMFSGAPIRDQKGEIIALVTLRINPFKTYTQVLQRGHIGSTGETYAFNSSGVMISNSRFDNQLHRLGILEQGKRSMLNVRQIIPSRISLNELPSYRP
;
A
#
# COMPACT_ATOMS: atom_id res chain seq x y z
N MET A 1 -40.43 -50.76 -41.00
CA MET A 1 -40.45 -50.42 -39.55
C MET A 1 -39.06 -50.20 -38.94
N ARG A 2 -38.10 -51.12 -39.06
CA ARG A 2 -36.75 -50.98 -38.45
C ARG A 2 -35.97 -49.70 -38.83
N LYS A 3 -35.95 -49.33 -40.11
CA LYS A 3 -35.26 -48.10 -40.59
C LYS A 3 -35.88 -46.82 -40.02
N PHE A 4 -37.21 -46.77 -39.90
CA PHE A 4 -37.94 -45.64 -39.33
C PHE A 4 -37.68 -45.50 -37.83
N PHE A 5 -37.65 -46.61 -37.09
CA PHE A 5 -37.28 -46.61 -35.67
C PHE A 5 -35.84 -46.10 -35.43
N LEU A 6 -34.87 -46.53 -36.24
CA LEU A 6 -33.48 -46.06 -36.14
C LEU A 6 -33.34 -44.56 -36.41
N LEU A 7 -34.12 -44.01 -37.35
CA LEU A 7 -34.16 -42.57 -37.62
C LEU A 7 -34.68 -41.77 -36.42
N ILE A 8 -35.74 -42.25 -35.76
CA ILE A 8 -36.28 -41.61 -34.55
C ILE A 8 -35.23 -41.65 -33.42
N VAL A 9 -34.56 -42.78 -33.20
CA VAL A 9 -33.52 -42.88 -32.17
C VAL A 9 -32.37 -41.91 -32.48
N PHE A 10 -31.90 -41.86 -33.73
CA PHE A 10 -30.82 -40.95 -34.12
C PHE A 10 -31.23 -39.47 -33.96
N ALA A 11 -32.45 -39.12 -34.36
CA ALA A 11 -32.99 -37.77 -34.18
C ALA A 11 -33.10 -37.39 -32.70
N SER A 12 -33.58 -38.31 -31.84
CA SER A 12 -33.66 -38.09 -30.40
C SER A 12 -32.27 -37.90 -29.77
N VAL A 13 -31.29 -38.71 -30.14
CA VAL A 13 -29.91 -38.56 -29.66
C VAL A 13 -29.31 -37.23 -30.12
N GLY A 14 -29.50 -36.87 -31.40
CA GLY A 14 -29.05 -35.58 -31.93
C GLY A 14 -29.71 -34.40 -31.21
N PHE A 15 -30.99 -34.51 -30.89
CA PHE A 15 -31.72 -33.49 -30.15
C PHE A 15 -31.21 -33.33 -28.71
N VAL A 16 -30.99 -34.44 -27.99
CA VAL A 16 -30.39 -34.42 -26.63
C VAL A 16 -28.99 -33.81 -26.66
N ALA A 17 -28.16 -34.18 -27.65
CA ALA A 17 -26.82 -33.62 -27.80
C ALA A 17 -26.85 -32.10 -28.09
N LEU A 18 -27.77 -31.65 -28.94
CA LEU A 18 -27.95 -30.23 -29.27
C LEU A 18 -28.41 -29.44 -28.04
N LEU A 19 -29.39 -29.95 -27.30
CA LEU A 19 -29.83 -29.35 -26.04
C LEU A 19 -28.70 -29.31 -25.01
N GLY A 20 -27.95 -30.40 -24.85
CA GLY A 20 -26.81 -30.46 -23.94
C GLY A 20 -25.73 -29.44 -24.29
N SER A 21 -25.39 -29.31 -25.58
CA SER A 21 -24.44 -28.30 -26.06
C SER A 21 -24.96 -26.87 -25.83
N PHE A 22 -26.24 -26.62 -26.13
CA PHE A 22 -26.86 -25.31 -25.91
C PHE A 22 -26.87 -24.95 -24.41
N SER A 23 -27.31 -25.86 -23.54
CA SER A 23 -27.28 -25.68 -22.09
C SER A 23 -25.86 -25.45 -21.57
N PHE A 24 -24.88 -26.21 -22.04
CA PHE A 24 -23.48 -26.03 -21.65
C PHE A 24 -22.97 -24.63 -22.01
N THR A 25 -23.17 -24.18 -23.25
CA THR A 25 -22.72 -22.84 -23.68
C THR A 25 -23.43 -21.71 -22.92
N MET A 26 -24.71 -21.88 -22.59
CA MET A 26 -25.45 -20.93 -21.76
C MET A 26 -24.92 -20.86 -20.33
N ILE A 27 -24.66 -22.01 -19.70
CA ILE A 27 -24.09 -22.10 -18.35
C ILE A 27 -22.68 -21.49 -18.34
N GLU A 28 -21.84 -21.81 -19.34
CA GLU A 28 -20.49 -21.27 -19.45
C GLU A 28 -20.51 -19.74 -19.57
N LYS A 29 -21.40 -19.20 -20.42
CA LYS A 29 -21.56 -17.76 -20.60
C LYS A 29 -22.04 -17.07 -19.32
N GLN A 30 -23.04 -17.65 -18.64
CA GLN A 30 -23.54 -17.10 -17.37
C GLN A 30 -22.45 -17.13 -16.30
N PHE A 31 -21.71 -18.24 -16.20
CA PHE A 31 -20.62 -18.36 -15.24
C PHE A 31 -19.50 -17.34 -15.48
N LYS A 32 -19.10 -17.14 -16.75
CA LYS A 32 -18.13 -16.09 -17.13
C LYS A 32 -18.63 -14.69 -16.73
N ASN A 33 -19.87 -14.36 -17.07
CA ASN A 33 -20.45 -13.06 -16.71
C ASN A 33 -20.49 -12.86 -15.20
N SER A 34 -20.88 -13.88 -14.42
CA SER A 34 -20.90 -13.80 -12.96
C SER A 34 -19.50 -13.60 -12.35
N ILE A 35 -18.47 -14.22 -12.95
CA ILE A 35 -17.07 -14.00 -12.55
C ILE A 35 -16.65 -12.56 -12.86
N ASP A 36 -16.96 -12.06 -14.06
CA ASP A 36 -16.61 -10.69 -14.47
C ASP A 36 -17.28 -9.65 -13.56
N GLU A 37 -18.57 -9.81 -13.27
CA GLU A 37 -19.31 -8.96 -12.33
C GLU A 37 -18.70 -9.00 -10.92
N ALA A 38 -18.30 -10.18 -10.45
CA ALA A 38 -17.64 -10.32 -9.16
C ALA A 38 -16.25 -9.65 -9.13
N PHE A 39 -15.48 -9.72 -10.22
CA PHE A 39 -14.19 -9.01 -10.34
C PHE A 39 -14.38 -7.51 -10.33
N HIS A 40 -15.32 -6.99 -11.12
CA HIS A 40 -15.64 -5.56 -11.13
C HIS A 40 -16.11 -5.07 -9.77
N SER A 41 -16.98 -5.83 -9.10
CA SER A 41 -17.47 -5.49 -7.76
C SER A 41 -16.34 -5.49 -6.72
N THR A 42 -15.48 -6.50 -6.74
CA THR A 42 -14.33 -6.61 -5.83
C THR A 42 -13.34 -5.47 -6.04
N LEU A 43 -13.02 -5.16 -7.30
CA LEU A 43 -12.14 -4.05 -7.66
C LEU A 43 -12.73 -2.72 -7.22
N TYR A 44 -14.02 -2.48 -7.48
CA TYR A 44 -14.71 -1.27 -7.08
C TYR A 44 -14.69 -1.08 -5.55
N ILE A 45 -15.04 -2.11 -4.78
CA ILE A 45 -15.00 -2.08 -3.30
C ILE A 45 -13.57 -1.79 -2.82
N THR A 46 -12.57 -2.43 -3.43
CA THR A 46 -11.16 -2.23 -3.06
C THR A 46 -10.69 -0.81 -3.36
N GLN A 47 -11.08 -0.24 -4.51
CA GLN A 47 -10.79 1.15 -4.87
C GLN A 47 -11.44 2.13 -3.89
N GLN A 48 -12.70 1.91 -3.50
CA GLN A 48 -13.35 2.73 -2.48
C GLN A 48 -12.65 2.60 -1.12
N GLY A 49 -12.30 1.38 -0.72
CA GLY A 49 -11.53 1.14 0.51
C GLY A 49 -10.18 1.86 0.51
N LEU A 50 -9.48 1.89 -0.62
CA LEU A 50 -8.22 2.61 -0.78
C LEU A 50 -8.43 4.12 -0.71
N LYS A 51 -9.47 4.65 -1.34
CA LYS A 51 -9.83 6.06 -1.27
C LYS A 51 -10.13 6.48 0.17
N SER A 52 -10.96 5.71 0.89
CA SER A 52 -11.23 5.95 2.31
C SER A 52 -9.96 5.87 3.15
N TRP A 53 -9.08 4.91 2.89
CA TRP A 53 -7.80 4.78 3.59
C TRP A 53 -6.89 6.00 3.34
N VAL A 54 -6.84 6.52 2.11
CA VAL A 54 -6.10 7.74 1.76
C VAL A 54 -6.65 8.94 2.52
N GLU A 55 -7.97 9.14 2.49
CA GLU A 55 -8.59 10.29 3.18
C GLU A 55 -8.41 10.21 4.70
N GLU A 56 -8.54 9.03 5.32
CA GLU A 56 -8.29 8.86 6.75
C GLU A 56 -6.86 9.24 7.15
N ASN A 57 -5.87 8.82 6.36
CA ASN A 57 -4.47 9.18 6.62
C ASN A 57 -4.20 10.68 6.41
N LYS A 58 -4.89 11.31 5.44
CA LYS A 58 -4.86 12.78 5.25
C LYS A 58 -5.49 13.51 6.43
N HIS A 59 -6.65 13.06 6.92
CA HIS A 59 -7.30 13.65 8.09
C HIS A 59 -6.40 13.54 9.33
N THR A 60 -5.81 12.37 9.56
CA THR A 60 -4.89 12.15 10.69
C THR A 60 -3.69 13.12 10.65
N VAL A 61 -3.01 13.23 9.51
CA VAL A 61 -1.83 14.12 9.41
C VAL A 61 -2.20 15.60 9.44
N ASN A 62 -3.36 15.98 8.87
CA ASN A 62 -3.86 17.34 8.93
C ASN A 62 -4.23 17.75 10.37
N ALA A 63 -4.84 16.86 11.16
CA ALA A 63 -5.16 17.14 12.56
C ALA A 63 -3.90 17.48 13.38
N ILE A 64 -2.77 16.83 13.07
CA ILE A 64 -1.48 17.16 13.67
C ILE A 64 -0.95 18.50 13.13
N ALA A 65 -1.02 18.70 11.81
CA ALA A 65 -0.51 19.90 11.15
C ALA A 65 -1.21 21.19 11.63
N THR A 66 -2.49 21.09 11.99
CA THR A 66 -3.30 22.20 12.50
C THR A 66 -3.31 22.32 14.02
N SER A 67 -2.62 21.42 14.75
CA SER A 67 -2.56 21.48 16.21
C SER A 67 -1.78 22.73 16.65
N PRO A 68 -2.37 23.64 17.47
CA PRO A 68 -1.67 24.82 17.96
C PRO A 68 -0.37 24.47 18.68
N LYS A 69 -0.37 23.36 19.42
CA LYS A 69 0.81 22.88 20.13
C LYS A 69 1.93 22.47 19.18
N VAL A 70 1.60 21.78 18.10
CA VAL A 70 2.59 21.35 17.08
C VAL A 70 3.12 22.56 16.33
N ILE A 71 2.27 23.52 15.97
CA ILE A 71 2.67 24.77 15.31
C ILE A 71 3.65 25.54 16.19
N ASP A 72 3.35 25.72 17.49
CA ASP A 72 4.22 26.46 18.41
C ASP A 72 5.57 25.78 18.62
N LEU A 73 5.58 24.45 18.77
CA LEU A 73 6.82 23.68 18.92
C LEU A 73 7.64 23.70 17.62
N THR A 74 6.98 23.70 16.48
CA THR A 74 7.63 23.84 15.16
C THR A 74 8.31 25.20 15.03
N LYS A 75 7.64 26.29 15.43
CA LYS A 75 8.25 27.63 15.45
C LYS A 75 9.49 27.72 16.36
N GLN A 76 9.46 27.07 17.53
CA GLN A 76 10.62 26.98 18.42
C GLN A 76 11.80 26.22 17.80
N LEU A 77 11.52 25.16 17.03
CA LEU A 77 12.57 24.43 16.31
C LEU A 77 13.11 25.22 15.12
N LEU A 78 12.28 25.98 14.43
CA LEU A 78 12.70 26.85 13.34
C LEU A 78 13.66 27.96 13.81
N SER A 79 13.54 28.42 15.07
CA SER A 79 14.47 29.39 15.67
C SER A 79 15.72 28.75 16.29
N THR A 80 15.84 27.42 16.28
CA THR A 80 17.02 26.69 16.77
C THR A 80 18.00 26.47 15.63
N GLN A 81 19.31 26.50 15.93
CA GLN A 81 20.32 26.13 14.94
C GLN A 81 20.07 24.70 14.45
N ARG A 82 19.97 24.51 13.14
CA ARG A 82 19.53 23.25 12.51
C ARG A 82 20.63 22.18 12.45
N THR A 83 21.42 22.04 13.51
CA THR A 83 22.41 20.98 13.67
C THR A 83 21.82 19.82 14.48
N PRO A 84 22.25 18.57 14.27
CA PRO A 84 21.77 17.43 15.04
C PRO A 84 21.85 17.67 16.55
N HIS A 85 23.01 18.11 17.05
CA HIS A 85 23.23 18.33 18.48
C HIS A 85 22.25 19.34 19.10
N GLN A 86 22.02 20.47 18.44
CA GLN A 86 21.13 21.52 18.97
C GLN A 86 19.66 21.08 18.92
N LEU A 87 19.23 20.48 17.81
CA LEU A 87 17.84 20.05 17.64
C LEU A 87 17.48 18.87 18.55
N ILE A 88 18.34 17.84 18.64
CA ILE A 88 18.14 16.66 19.52
C ILE A 88 17.96 17.08 20.98
N ASN A 89 18.80 18.00 21.45
CA ASN A 89 18.80 18.44 22.84
C ASN A 89 17.74 19.51 23.15
N SER A 90 17.08 20.07 22.12
CA SER A 90 16.09 21.13 22.30
C SER A 90 14.89 20.67 23.16
N PRO A 91 14.35 21.53 24.04
CA PRO A 91 13.11 21.22 24.77
C PRO A 91 11.91 20.97 23.85
N ALA A 92 11.87 21.65 22.70
CA ALA A 92 10.78 21.51 21.73
C ALA A 92 10.73 20.12 21.10
N GLN A 93 11.90 19.54 20.79
CA GLN A 93 12.04 18.16 20.28
C GLN A 93 11.46 17.14 21.27
N LYS A 94 11.81 17.24 22.56
CA LYS A 94 11.31 16.35 23.61
C LYS A 94 9.79 16.48 23.79
N LYS A 95 9.27 17.72 23.75
CA LYS A 95 7.83 18.00 23.84
C LYS A 95 7.07 17.43 22.64
N LEU A 96 7.56 17.59 21.41
CA LEU A 96 6.93 17.01 20.21
C LEU A 96 6.86 15.48 20.27
N ARG A 97 7.94 14.82 20.69
CA ARG A 97 7.94 13.36 20.87
C ARG A 97 6.89 12.91 21.89
N LYS A 98 6.81 13.60 23.03
CA LYS A 98 5.82 13.31 24.07
C LYS A 98 4.39 13.53 23.56
N GLU A 99 4.16 14.63 22.87
CA GLU A 99 2.86 15.03 22.34
C GLU A 99 2.33 14.03 21.31
N LEU A 100 3.17 13.61 20.36
CA LEU A 100 2.75 12.73 19.27
C LEU A 100 2.75 11.25 19.65
N SER A 101 3.45 10.85 20.71
CA SER A 101 3.60 9.43 21.07
C SER A 101 2.26 8.68 21.22
N PRO A 102 1.23 9.21 21.91
CA PRO A 102 -0.05 8.49 22.06
C PRO A 102 -0.72 8.23 20.71
N LEU A 103 -0.74 9.23 19.82
CA LEU A 103 -1.32 9.12 18.49
C LEU A 103 -0.57 8.11 17.61
N LEU A 104 0.77 8.12 17.66
CA LEU A 104 1.58 7.17 16.90
C LEU A 104 1.28 5.73 17.33
N LEU A 105 1.13 5.50 18.62
CA LEU A 105 0.81 4.19 19.17
C LEU A 105 -0.61 3.75 18.79
N SER A 106 -1.63 4.62 18.95
CA SER A 106 -3.02 4.27 18.68
C SER A 106 -3.30 4.00 17.19
N HIS A 107 -2.69 4.77 16.28
CA HIS A 107 -2.83 4.57 14.83
C HIS A 107 -1.80 3.59 14.24
N GLY A 108 -0.93 3.00 15.06
CA GLY A 108 0.10 2.06 14.60
C GLY A 108 1.15 2.68 13.66
N LEU A 109 1.38 3.99 13.79
CA LEU A 109 2.36 4.74 13.02
C LEU A 109 3.77 4.49 13.58
N ARG A 110 4.75 4.38 12.69
CA ARG A 110 6.14 3.99 13.03
C ARG A 110 7.04 5.15 13.39
N GLY A 111 6.54 6.38 13.28
CA GLY A 111 7.24 7.61 13.61
C GLY A 111 6.70 8.82 12.85
N PHE A 112 7.35 9.96 13.05
CA PHE A 112 7.03 11.22 12.37
C PHE A 112 8.30 11.98 11.98
N PHE A 113 8.11 12.97 11.12
CA PHE A 113 9.06 14.05 10.87
C PHE A 113 8.37 15.40 10.91
N ILE A 114 9.08 16.43 11.40
CA ILE A 114 8.81 17.84 11.10
C ILE A 114 9.96 18.32 10.22
N ILE A 115 9.65 18.88 9.06
CA ILE A 115 10.60 19.15 7.98
C ILE A 115 10.61 20.65 7.69
N ALA A 116 11.78 21.28 7.75
CA ALA A 116 11.99 22.70 7.42
C ALA A 116 11.93 22.96 5.90
N PRO A 117 11.74 24.21 5.44
CA PRO A 117 11.74 24.60 4.02
C PRO A 117 12.91 24.07 3.18
N GLU A 118 14.08 23.89 3.80
CA GLU A 118 15.30 23.37 3.18
C GLU A 118 15.36 21.84 3.21
N ASN A 119 14.23 21.20 3.52
CA ASN A 119 14.03 19.75 3.64
C ASN A 119 14.91 19.06 4.70
N VAL A 120 15.32 19.82 5.73
CA VAL A 120 16.00 19.29 6.93
C VAL A 120 14.95 18.85 7.96
N SER A 121 15.17 17.69 8.58
CA SER A 121 14.30 17.19 9.65
C SER A 121 14.54 17.96 10.95
N LEU A 122 13.69 18.94 11.26
CA LEU A 122 13.70 19.69 12.52
C LEU A 122 13.42 18.79 13.71
N ALA A 123 12.45 17.88 13.54
CA ALA A 123 12.10 16.90 14.53
C ALA A 123 11.84 15.55 13.90
N SER A 124 12.07 14.50 14.68
CA SER A 124 11.69 13.15 14.35
C SER A 124 11.57 12.28 15.60
N THR A 125 11.00 11.09 15.42
CA THR A 125 10.94 10.07 16.48
C THR A 125 12.33 9.56 16.91
N ARG A 126 13.36 9.65 16.07
CA ARG A 126 14.70 9.06 16.31
C ARG A 126 15.81 10.09 16.17
N ASP A 127 16.78 10.10 17.07
CA ASP A 127 17.88 11.06 17.00
C ASP A 127 18.66 10.99 15.68
N ALA A 128 18.86 9.78 15.13
CA ALA A 128 19.56 9.56 13.86
C ALA A 128 18.95 10.29 12.65
N ASN A 129 17.68 10.70 12.73
CA ASN A 129 17.01 11.43 11.65
C ASN A 129 16.75 12.91 12.00
N THR A 130 17.27 13.44 13.11
CA THR A 130 17.05 14.84 13.51
C THR A 130 18.26 15.70 13.15
N GLY A 131 18.02 16.86 12.53
CA GLY A 131 19.07 17.78 12.06
C GLY A 131 19.81 17.32 10.82
N THR A 132 19.24 16.38 10.07
CA THR A 132 19.78 15.86 8.80
C THR A 132 18.77 16.07 7.67
N THR A 133 19.25 16.05 6.43
CA THR A 133 18.38 16.06 5.23
C THR A 133 17.38 14.91 5.29
N ASN A 134 16.10 15.20 5.06
CA ASN A 134 15.05 14.22 5.20
C ASN A 134 15.09 13.16 4.07
N LEU A 135 14.83 11.90 4.42
CA LEU A 135 14.81 10.77 3.47
C LEU A 135 13.80 10.96 2.32
N LEU A 136 12.75 11.76 2.52
CA LEU A 136 11.74 12.07 1.52
C LEU A 136 12.26 12.96 0.38
N MET A 137 13.51 13.44 0.46
CA MET A 137 14.19 14.04 -0.69
C MET A 137 14.32 13.07 -1.87
N ASN A 138 14.35 11.76 -1.62
CA ASN A 138 14.27 10.73 -2.66
C ASN A 138 12.88 10.68 -3.34
N GLN A 139 11.91 11.43 -2.83
CA GLN A 139 10.56 11.61 -3.33
C GLN A 139 10.27 13.10 -3.53
N SER A 140 11.13 13.83 -4.23
CA SER A 140 11.03 15.30 -4.39
C SER A 140 9.62 15.76 -4.79
N LYS A 141 8.99 15.10 -5.77
CA LYS A 141 7.60 15.39 -6.20
C LYS A 141 6.58 15.33 -5.07
N PHE A 142 6.78 14.46 -4.08
CA PHE A 142 5.93 14.37 -2.90
C PHE A 142 6.12 15.62 -2.02
N LEU A 143 7.37 15.98 -1.72
CA LEU A 143 7.68 17.18 -0.94
C LEU A 143 7.22 18.46 -1.66
N ASP A 144 7.43 18.58 -2.96
CA ASP A 144 7.02 19.74 -3.76
C ASP A 144 5.51 19.98 -3.64
N ARG A 145 4.71 18.92 -3.70
CA ARG A 145 3.24 19.01 -3.53
C ARG A 145 2.83 19.37 -2.10
N LEU A 146 3.54 18.86 -1.10
CA LEU A 146 3.31 19.27 0.29
C LEU A 146 3.61 20.76 0.49
N TRP A 147 4.72 21.25 -0.08
CA TRP A 147 5.08 22.68 -0.08
C TRP A 147 4.13 23.53 -0.92
N ALA A 148 3.47 22.97 -1.93
CA ALA A 148 2.37 23.61 -2.65
C ALA A 148 1.07 23.65 -1.84
N GLY A 149 1.04 23.07 -0.64
CA GLY A 149 -0.08 23.14 0.29
C GLY A 149 -1.01 21.95 0.28
N GLU A 150 -0.67 20.88 -0.44
CA GLU A 150 -1.47 19.66 -0.49
C GLU A 150 -1.20 18.73 0.71
N SER A 151 -2.16 17.86 1.04
CA SER A 151 -1.95 16.73 1.96
C SER A 151 -2.08 15.42 1.19
N LEU A 152 -1.06 14.57 1.24
CA LEU A 152 -0.97 13.37 0.39
C LEU A 152 -0.22 12.22 1.07
N ILE A 153 -0.22 11.06 0.41
CA ILE A 153 0.47 9.85 0.85
C ILE A 153 1.45 9.39 -0.24
N THR A 154 2.62 8.89 0.16
CA THR A 154 3.62 8.33 -0.76
C THR A 154 3.20 6.94 -1.25
N LEU A 155 3.75 6.51 -2.38
CA LEU A 155 3.83 5.07 -2.65
C LEU A 155 4.76 4.37 -1.64
N PRO A 156 4.68 3.04 -1.49
CA PRO A 156 5.66 2.29 -0.70
C PRO A 156 7.08 2.48 -1.23
N GLN A 157 8.01 2.63 -0.30
CA GLN A 157 9.43 2.77 -0.56
C GLN A 157 10.27 2.04 0.48
N ILE A 158 11.53 1.83 0.18
CA ILE A 158 12.50 1.21 1.10
C ILE A 158 12.83 2.20 2.23
N SER A 159 12.84 1.74 3.47
CA SER A 159 13.27 2.59 4.60
C SER A 159 14.79 2.79 4.62
N ASP A 160 15.18 4.01 4.98
CA ASP A 160 16.55 4.47 5.25
C ASP A 160 17.23 3.81 6.45
N VAL A 161 16.43 3.25 7.36
CA VAL A 161 16.88 2.61 8.59
C VAL A 161 16.21 1.24 8.74
N PRO A 162 16.83 0.29 9.45
CA PRO A 162 16.17 -0.97 9.78
C PRO A 162 14.88 -0.73 10.56
N LEU A 163 13.81 -1.44 10.18
CA LEU A 163 12.53 -1.37 10.88
C LEU A 163 12.10 -2.73 11.42
N LYS A 164 11.34 -2.70 12.51
CA LYS A 164 10.78 -3.93 13.10
C LYS A 164 9.77 -4.56 12.14
N ASN A 165 9.96 -5.84 11.84
CA ASN A 165 8.95 -6.66 11.17
C ASN A 165 7.85 -7.10 12.15
N GLU A 166 6.91 -7.95 11.72
CA GLU A 166 5.84 -8.48 12.57
C GLU A 166 6.34 -9.33 13.74
N LYS A 167 7.53 -9.92 13.62
CA LYS A 167 8.20 -10.68 14.70
C LYS A 167 9.03 -9.79 15.62
N GLY A 168 8.98 -8.47 15.44
CA GLY A 168 9.74 -7.50 16.24
C GLY A 168 11.23 -7.39 15.89
N GLN A 169 11.70 -8.12 14.87
CA GLN A 169 13.11 -8.13 14.43
C GLN A 169 13.39 -6.93 13.54
N LEU A 170 14.54 -6.27 13.71
CA LEU A 170 14.99 -5.21 12.82
C LEU A 170 15.40 -5.80 11.46
N VAL A 171 14.76 -5.33 10.39
CA VAL A 171 15.01 -5.76 9.02
C VAL A 171 15.45 -4.54 8.22
N ALA A 172 16.61 -4.64 7.58
CA ALA A 172 17.08 -3.65 6.64
C ALA A 172 16.17 -3.58 5.41
N ASN A 173 16.12 -2.44 4.75
CA ASN A 173 15.33 -2.23 3.53
C ASN A 173 13.83 -2.55 3.66
N TYR A 174 13.27 -2.44 4.87
CA TYR A 174 11.86 -2.76 5.12
C TYR A 174 10.94 -1.71 4.45
N PRO A 175 9.90 -2.13 3.71
CA PRO A 175 8.97 -1.19 3.07
C PRO A 175 8.23 -0.28 4.07
N THR A 176 8.12 1.00 3.71
CA THR A 176 7.43 2.04 4.47
C THR A 176 6.66 2.97 3.54
N MET A 177 5.61 3.60 4.05
CA MET A 177 4.90 4.70 3.38
C MET A 177 4.89 5.92 4.30
N PHE A 178 4.49 7.08 3.77
CA PHE A 178 4.32 8.29 4.56
C PHE A 178 3.04 9.01 4.17
N SER A 179 2.30 9.53 5.15
CA SER A 179 1.36 10.63 4.91
C SER A 179 2.03 11.94 5.26
N GLY A 180 1.64 13.03 4.61
CA GLY A 180 2.21 14.35 4.84
C GLY A 180 1.20 15.47 4.69
N ALA A 181 1.44 16.57 5.40
CA ALA A 181 0.68 17.80 5.29
C ALA A 181 1.56 19.04 5.63
N PRO A 182 1.22 20.21 5.08
CA PRO A 182 1.86 21.47 5.44
C PRO A 182 1.44 21.93 6.84
N ILE A 183 2.41 22.38 7.63
CA ILE A 183 2.17 23.13 8.86
C ILE A 183 2.12 24.60 8.49
N ARG A 184 0.97 25.23 8.78
CA ARG A 184 0.75 26.65 8.51
C ARG A 184 0.82 27.47 9.79
N ASP A 185 1.34 28.68 9.68
CA ASP A 185 1.27 29.65 10.78
C ASP A 185 -0.09 30.36 10.82
N GLN A 186 -0.22 31.35 11.72
CA GLN A 186 -1.45 32.12 11.89
C GLN A 186 -1.79 33.01 10.69
N LYS A 187 -0.82 33.30 9.81
CA LYS A 187 -1.01 34.05 8.57
C LYS A 187 -1.39 33.14 7.38
N GLY A 188 -1.40 31.82 7.59
CA GLY A 188 -1.66 30.82 6.55
C GLY A 188 -0.42 30.38 5.78
N GLU A 189 0.76 30.93 6.12
CA GLU A 189 2.03 30.64 5.45
C GLU A 189 2.55 29.26 5.85
N ILE A 190 3.05 28.49 4.89
CA ILE A 190 3.60 27.17 5.15
C ILE A 190 5.00 27.33 5.74
N ILE A 191 5.16 26.99 7.03
CA ILE A 191 6.41 27.18 7.77
C ILE A 191 7.24 25.90 7.89
N ALA A 192 6.60 24.74 7.75
CA ALA A 192 7.22 23.42 7.83
C ALA A 192 6.26 22.38 7.24
N LEU A 193 6.72 21.15 7.09
CA LEU A 193 5.86 20.00 6.79
C LEU A 193 5.86 19.02 7.96
N VAL A 194 4.73 18.36 8.21
CA VAL A 194 4.66 17.17 9.06
C VAL A 194 4.47 15.94 8.18
N THR A 195 5.18 14.86 8.50
CA THR A 195 4.94 13.56 7.88
C THR A 195 4.87 12.44 8.91
N LEU A 196 4.03 11.44 8.66
CA LEU A 196 3.81 10.29 9.53
C LEU A 196 4.20 9.02 8.80
N ARG A 197 5.06 8.20 9.43
CA ARG A 197 5.56 6.95 8.86
C ARG A 197 4.52 5.85 9.03
N ILE A 198 4.03 5.32 7.93
CA ILE A 198 2.99 4.29 7.88
C ILE A 198 3.63 2.91 7.64
N ASN A 199 3.11 1.89 8.31
CA ASN A 199 3.42 0.50 8.00
C ASN A 199 2.48 -0.03 6.90
N PRO A 200 2.95 -0.18 5.64
CA PRO A 200 2.08 -0.59 4.54
C PRO A 200 1.53 -2.01 4.68
N PHE A 201 2.18 -2.89 5.45
CA PHE A 201 1.69 -4.25 5.68
C PHE A 201 0.48 -4.30 6.61
N LYS A 202 0.35 -3.33 7.52
CA LYS A 202 -0.73 -3.33 8.53
C LYS A 202 -1.97 -2.58 8.10
N THR A 203 -1.90 -1.63 7.17
CA THR A 203 -3.05 -0.80 6.82
C THR A 203 -3.32 -0.82 5.32
N TYR A 204 -2.33 -0.46 4.50
CA TYR A 204 -2.46 -0.40 3.05
C TYR A 204 -2.74 -1.78 2.41
N THR A 205 -1.92 -2.78 2.72
CA THR A 205 -2.06 -4.14 2.17
C THR A 205 -3.38 -4.79 2.59
N GLN A 206 -3.82 -4.55 3.82
CA GLN A 206 -5.08 -5.10 4.32
C GLN A 206 -6.30 -4.55 3.57
N VAL A 207 -6.26 -3.31 3.08
CA VAL A 207 -7.32 -2.77 2.23
C VAL A 207 -7.48 -3.62 0.96
N LEU A 208 -6.35 -3.93 0.31
CA LEU A 208 -6.32 -4.74 -0.92
C LEU A 208 -6.74 -6.20 -0.67
N GLN A 209 -6.40 -6.77 0.48
CA GLN A 209 -6.66 -8.17 0.80
C GLN A 209 -8.07 -8.44 1.36
N ARG A 210 -8.83 -7.40 1.74
CA ARG A 210 -10.20 -7.56 2.27
C ARG A 210 -11.21 -8.01 1.22
N GLY A 211 -11.01 -7.65 -0.04
CA GLY A 211 -11.84 -8.08 -1.17
C GLY A 211 -11.09 -9.13 -1.99
N HIS A 212 -11.53 -10.38 -1.94
CA HIS A 212 -11.05 -11.43 -2.84
C HIS A 212 -12.16 -12.40 -3.24
N ILE A 213 -12.03 -12.96 -4.44
CA ILE A 213 -12.98 -13.94 -4.97
C ILE A 213 -12.43 -15.34 -4.71
N GLY A 214 -13.23 -16.18 -4.04
CA GLY A 214 -12.85 -17.55 -3.71
C GLY A 214 -11.54 -17.63 -2.92
N SER A 215 -10.88 -18.78 -2.96
CA SER A 215 -9.60 -19.04 -2.27
C SER A 215 -8.37 -18.67 -3.10
N THR A 216 -8.52 -18.53 -4.43
CA THR A 216 -7.44 -18.33 -5.40
C THR A 216 -7.35 -16.91 -5.94
N GLY A 217 -8.38 -16.07 -5.76
CA GLY A 217 -8.34 -14.67 -6.15
C GLY A 217 -7.51 -13.81 -5.20
N GLU A 218 -6.88 -12.78 -5.75
CA GLU A 218 -6.27 -11.69 -4.98
C GLU A 218 -6.42 -10.36 -5.73
N THR A 219 -6.41 -9.27 -4.96
CA THR A 219 -6.24 -7.91 -5.50
C THR A 219 -4.86 -7.42 -5.11
N TYR A 220 -4.10 -6.94 -6.08
CA TYR A 220 -2.74 -6.40 -5.88
C TYR A 220 -2.59 -5.05 -6.60
N ALA A 221 -1.52 -4.34 -6.28
CA ALA A 221 -1.19 -3.05 -6.89
C ALA A 221 0.25 -3.02 -7.40
N PHE A 222 0.45 -2.37 -8.55
CA PHE A 222 1.74 -2.08 -9.15
C PHE A 222 1.92 -0.57 -9.34
N ASN A 223 3.15 -0.08 -9.28
CA ASN A 223 3.44 1.29 -9.71
C ASN A 223 3.61 1.36 -11.24
N SER A 224 3.75 2.56 -11.78
CA SER A 224 3.91 2.80 -13.23
C SER A 224 5.16 2.16 -13.85
N SER A 225 6.13 1.73 -13.04
CA SER A 225 7.31 0.98 -13.49
C SER A 225 7.12 -0.55 -13.39
N GLY A 226 5.91 -1.01 -13.12
CA GLY A 226 5.58 -2.43 -12.98
C GLY A 226 6.14 -3.06 -11.71
N VAL A 227 6.52 -2.31 -10.67
CA VAL A 227 6.96 -2.88 -9.38
C VAL A 227 5.74 -3.08 -8.48
N MET A 228 5.62 -4.25 -7.85
CA MET A 228 4.52 -4.55 -6.94
C MET A 228 4.63 -3.65 -5.72
N ILE A 229 3.58 -2.87 -5.45
CA ILE A 229 3.49 -1.95 -4.30
C ILE A 229 2.56 -2.51 -3.21
N SER A 230 1.87 -3.61 -3.44
CA SER A 230 1.16 -4.37 -2.42
C SER A 230 1.94 -5.60 -1.96
N ASN A 231 1.56 -6.22 -0.84
CA ASN A 231 2.00 -7.59 -0.55
C ASN A 231 0.98 -8.60 -1.07
N SER A 232 1.43 -9.60 -1.82
CA SER A 232 0.62 -10.76 -2.19
C SER A 232 0.31 -11.62 -0.97
N ARG A 233 -0.86 -12.28 -0.99
CA ARG A 233 -1.20 -13.35 -0.04
C ARG A 233 -0.52 -14.69 -0.37
N PHE A 234 0.12 -14.75 -1.54
CA PHE A 234 0.74 -15.95 -2.10
C PHE A 234 2.29 -15.89 -2.09
N ASP A 235 2.90 -15.12 -1.18
CA ASP A 235 4.38 -15.06 -1.03
C ASP A 235 5.01 -16.47 -0.96
N ASN A 236 4.39 -17.41 -0.25
CA ASN A 236 4.84 -18.81 -0.19
C ASN A 236 4.85 -19.52 -1.55
N GLN A 237 3.89 -19.21 -2.44
CA GLN A 237 3.89 -19.73 -3.81
C GLN A 237 4.98 -19.05 -4.65
N LEU A 238 5.12 -17.73 -4.53
CA LEU A 238 6.15 -16.96 -5.23
C LEU A 238 7.57 -17.41 -4.86
N HIS A 239 7.79 -17.78 -3.59
CA HIS A 239 9.04 -18.41 -3.16
C HIS A 239 9.29 -19.76 -3.81
N ARG A 240 8.27 -20.63 -3.86
CA ARG A 240 8.38 -21.96 -4.49
C ARG A 240 8.63 -21.87 -6.00
N LEU A 241 8.09 -20.84 -6.65
CA LEU A 241 8.29 -20.58 -8.08
C LEU A 241 9.62 -19.89 -8.38
N GLY A 242 10.43 -19.53 -7.37
CA GLY A 242 11.70 -18.80 -7.57
C GLY A 242 11.53 -17.34 -8.02
N ILE A 243 10.30 -16.82 -8.05
CA ILE A 243 10.01 -15.42 -8.39
C ILE A 243 10.40 -14.49 -7.24
N LEU A 244 10.26 -14.96 -5.99
CA LEU A 244 10.56 -14.20 -4.78
C LEU A 244 11.67 -14.90 -3.98
N GLU A 245 12.78 -14.21 -3.73
CA GLU A 245 13.88 -14.72 -2.90
C GLU A 245 13.42 -15.11 -1.49
N GLN A 246 14.00 -16.17 -0.92
CA GLN A 246 13.63 -16.68 0.41
C GLN A 246 13.74 -15.60 1.49
N GLY A 247 12.73 -15.54 2.36
CA GLY A 247 12.67 -14.57 3.46
C GLY A 247 12.32 -13.13 3.06
N LYS A 248 12.23 -12.82 1.76
CA LYS A 248 11.68 -11.54 1.28
C LYS A 248 10.16 -11.57 1.21
N ARG A 249 9.57 -10.39 1.08
CA ARG A 249 8.13 -10.17 0.87
C ARG A 249 7.89 -9.62 -0.53
N SER A 250 6.77 -9.93 -1.15
CA SER A 250 6.52 -9.55 -2.56
C SER A 250 6.52 -8.04 -2.81
N MET A 251 6.05 -7.24 -1.85
CA MET A 251 6.06 -5.78 -1.94
C MET A 251 7.49 -5.25 -2.20
N LEU A 252 7.65 -4.48 -3.28
CA LEU A 252 8.91 -3.94 -3.80
C LEU A 252 9.95 -4.98 -4.29
N ASN A 253 9.67 -6.27 -4.21
CA ASN A 253 10.59 -7.35 -4.65
C ASN A 253 10.06 -8.14 -5.86
N VAL A 254 8.77 -8.01 -6.18
CA VAL A 254 8.19 -8.61 -7.38
C VAL A 254 7.95 -7.52 -8.41
N ARG A 255 8.36 -7.78 -9.65
CA ARG A 255 7.98 -6.97 -10.81
C ARG A 255 6.90 -7.69 -11.59
N GLN A 256 6.02 -6.93 -12.21
CA GLN A 256 5.06 -7.43 -13.18
C GLN A 256 5.87 -8.02 -14.33
N ILE A 257 6.01 -9.33 -14.31
CA ILE A 257 6.27 -10.11 -15.51
C ILE A 257 4.92 -10.07 -16.21
N ILE A 258 4.77 -9.32 -17.30
CA ILE A 258 3.57 -9.45 -18.14
C ILE A 258 3.57 -10.91 -18.61
N PRO A 259 2.70 -11.79 -18.08
CA PRO A 259 2.66 -13.15 -18.57
C PRO A 259 1.77 -13.08 -19.81
N SER A 260 2.35 -13.26 -21.00
CA SER A 260 1.58 -13.87 -22.09
C SER A 260 1.02 -15.17 -21.53
N ARG A 261 -0.29 -15.20 -21.20
CA ARG A 261 -1.05 -16.35 -20.66
C ARG A 261 -0.16 -17.43 -20.02
N ILE A 262 0.26 -17.25 -18.77
CA ILE A 262 0.69 -18.42 -18.00
C ILE A 262 -0.59 -19.08 -17.49
N SER A 263 -1.01 -20.13 -18.19
CA SER A 263 -1.98 -21.07 -17.66
C SER A 263 -1.34 -21.80 -16.49
N LEU A 264 -1.88 -21.66 -15.28
CA LEU A 264 -1.41 -22.42 -14.10
C LEU A 264 -1.55 -23.94 -14.27
N ASN A 265 -2.18 -24.41 -15.35
CA ASN A 265 -2.28 -25.81 -15.73
C ASN A 265 -1.08 -26.31 -16.57
N GLU A 266 -0.14 -25.44 -16.95
CA GLU A 266 1.04 -25.80 -17.77
C GLU A 266 2.33 -25.98 -16.95
N LEU A 267 2.27 -25.85 -15.62
CA LEU A 267 3.41 -26.22 -14.78
C LEU A 267 3.50 -27.75 -14.70
N PRO A 268 4.69 -28.36 -14.90
CA PRO A 268 4.85 -29.80 -14.85
C PRO A 268 4.40 -30.31 -13.48
N SER A 269 3.49 -31.28 -13.50
CA SER A 269 3.03 -31.96 -12.29
C SER A 269 4.23 -32.58 -11.59
N TYR A 270 4.53 -32.06 -10.40
CA TYR A 270 5.49 -32.68 -9.49
C TYR A 270 4.98 -34.10 -9.19
N ARG A 271 5.71 -35.11 -9.71
CA ARG A 271 5.54 -36.49 -9.23
C ARG A 271 6.40 -36.66 -7.98
N PRO A 272 5.87 -37.33 -6.94
CA PRO A 272 6.59 -37.53 -5.67
C PRO A 272 7.90 -38.29 -5.86
#